data_AF-G7MD55-F1
#
_entry.id   AF-G7MD55-F1
#
_cell.length_a   1.000
_cell.length_b   1.000
_cell.length_c   1.000
_cell.angle_alpha   90.00
_cell.angle_beta   90.00
_cell.angle_gamma   90.00
#
_symmetry.space_group_name_H-M   'P 1'
#
loop_
_entity.id
_entity.type
_entity.pdbx_description
1 polymer ?
#
loop_
_entity_poly.entity_id
_entity_poly.type
_entity_poly.pdbx_seq_one_letter_code
_entity_poly.pdbx_strand_id
1 'polypeptide(L)'
;MQENKYTDKGNITEITILKKDGSELICKIDALDAEKVKKEGIWFAEWHKDFNNYLVQSLSTSKINGKTVSNKKTIQSVILDVNPKAPIKHLNGNTLDNRRENLEIYNRNFKNDCTKIDHDTMGIILRDKFGNHKDTALISIEDVNKVVRDGYNWVTYKKGTEIIVVANTPDGRIRLDELIMNPDETMKVHHINLNPLDNRRKNLENQPI
;
A
#
# COMPACT_ATOMS: atom_id res chain seq x y z
N MET A 1 -25.48 -19.68 3.82
CA MET A 1 -24.33 -19.38 2.94
C MET A 1 -23.72 -20.71 2.53
N GLN A 2 -23.32 -20.87 1.28
CA GLN A 2 -22.70 -22.09 0.78
C GLN A 2 -21.25 -22.17 1.29
N GLU A 3 -20.83 -23.35 1.77
CA GLU A 3 -19.44 -23.59 2.14
C GLU A 3 -18.54 -23.46 0.91
N ASN A 4 -17.30 -22.97 1.10
CA ASN A 4 -16.34 -22.91 0.01
C ASN A 4 -15.88 -24.32 -0.37
N LYS A 5 -15.69 -24.55 -1.68
CA LYS A 5 -15.06 -25.76 -2.18
C LYS A 5 -13.54 -25.59 -2.14
N TYR A 6 -12.85 -26.55 -1.55
CA TYR A 6 -11.39 -26.63 -1.52
C TYR A 6 -10.92 -27.76 -2.42
N THR A 7 -9.87 -27.54 -3.20
CA THR A 7 -9.29 -28.53 -4.11
C THR A 7 -7.77 -28.51 -3.96
N ASP A 8 -7.22 -29.60 -3.41
CA ASP A 8 -5.79 -29.72 -3.16
C ASP A 8 -5.07 -30.17 -4.44
N LYS A 9 -3.96 -29.49 -4.77
CA LYS A 9 -3.12 -29.71 -5.95
C LYS A 9 -1.65 -29.68 -5.53
N GLY A 10 -1.20 -30.75 -4.86
CA GLY A 10 0.17 -30.83 -4.35
C GLY A 10 0.40 -29.87 -3.19
N ASN A 11 1.32 -28.91 -3.35
CA ASN A 11 1.63 -27.91 -2.33
C ASN A 11 0.68 -26.70 -2.32
N ILE A 12 -0.31 -26.66 -3.21
CA ILE A 12 -1.27 -25.58 -3.34
C ILE A 12 -2.68 -26.10 -3.04
N THR A 13 -3.48 -25.31 -2.34
CA THR A 13 -4.93 -25.51 -2.24
C THR A 13 -5.64 -24.39 -2.99
N GLU A 14 -6.55 -24.77 -3.89
CA GLU A 14 -7.46 -23.84 -4.57
C GLU A 14 -8.79 -23.77 -3.82
N ILE A 15 -9.32 -22.55 -3.66
CA ILE A 15 -10.59 -22.26 -2.99
C ILE A 15 -11.52 -21.62 -4.02
N THR A 16 -12.66 -22.25 -4.28
CA THR A 16 -13.75 -21.62 -5.03
C THR A 16 -14.49 -20.64 -4.12
N ILE A 17 -14.42 -19.36 -4.47
CA ILE A 17 -15.05 -18.26 -3.74
C ILE A 17 -16.07 -17.55 -4.64
N LEU A 18 -17.13 -17.03 -4.03
CA LEU A 18 -18.20 -16.35 -4.75
C LEU A 18 -18.05 -14.83 -4.67
N LYS A 19 -18.30 -14.15 -5.80
CA LYS A 19 -18.56 -12.71 -5.84
C LYS A 19 -19.99 -12.42 -5.39
N LYS A 20 -20.29 -11.13 -5.16
CA LYS A 20 -21.65 -10.65 -4.83
C LYS A 20 -22.70 -11.03 -5.90
N ASP A 21 -22.31 -11.11 -7.16
CA ASP A 21 -23.18 -11.52 -8.28
C ASP A 21 -23.38 -13.04 -8.39
N GLY A 22 -22.76 -13.82 -7.51
CA GLY A 22 -22.84 -15.29 -7.50
C GLY A 22 -21.88 -16.01 -8.44
N SER A 23 -21.09 -15.29 -9.26
CA SER A 23 -20.08 -15.93 -10.10
C SER A 23 -18.80 -16.25 -9.31
N GLU A 24 -18.12 -17.29 -9.75
CA GLU A 24 -17.00 -17.91 -9.05
C GLU A 24 -15.64 -17.31 -9.41
N LEU A 25 -14.74 -17.29 -8.44
CA LEU A 25 -13.30 -17.04 -8.62
C LEU A 25 -12.52 -18.15 -7.91
N ILE A 26 -11.27 -18.35 -8.34
CA ILE A 26 -10.33 -19.28 -7.69
C ILE A 26 -9.29 -18.48 -6.93
N CYS A 27 -9.23 -18.70 -5.62
CA CYS A 27 -8.16 -18.24 -4.75
C CYS A 27 -7.15 -19.37 -4.54
N LYS A 28 -5.85 -19.07 -4.56
CA LYS A 28 -4.76 -20.01 -4.30
C LYS A 28 -4.14 -19.70 -2.94
N ILE A 29 -3.82 -20.73 -2.18
CA ILE A 29 -3.06 -20.65 -0.92
C ILE A 29 -2.07 -21.82 -0.87
N ASP A 30 -1.09 -21.76 0.03
CA ASP A 30 -0.28 -22.94 0.32
C ASP A 30 -1.13 -23.99 1.03
N ALA A 31 -0.93 -25.27 0.70
CA ALA A 31 -1.68 -26.38 1.29
C ALA A 31 -1.54 -26.44 2.81
N LEU A 32 -0.39 -26.02 3.35
CA LEU A 32 -0.13 -25.95 4.79
C LEU A 32 -1.03 -24.94 5.52
N ASP A 33 -1.54 -23.93 4.82
CA ASP A 33 -2.43 -22.91 5.41
C ASP A 33 -3.92 -23.27 5.28
N ALA A 34 -4.27 -24.34 4.54
CA ALA A 34 -5.65 -24.68 4.22
C ALA A 34 -6.52 -24.91 5.46
N GLU A 35 -6.03 -25.66 6.44
CA GLU A 35 -6.79 -25.93 7.67
C GLU A 35 -6.98 -24.68 8.53
N LYS A 36 -6.00 -23.77 8.55
CA LYS A 36 -6.13 -22.47 9.23
C LYS A 36 -7.20 -21.61 8.54
N VAL A 37 -7.16 -21.54 7.20
CA VAL A 37 -8.10 -20.76 6.39
C VAL A 37 -9.53 -21.31 6.50
N LYS A 38 -9.72 -22.63 6.47
CA LYS A 38 -11.04 -23.27 6.63
C LYS A 38 -11.70 -22.93 7.98
N LYS A 39 -10.92 -22.89 9.07
CA LYS A 39 -11.42 -22.61 10.43
C LYS A 39 -12.01 -21.21 10.60
N GLU A 40 -11.65 -20.26 9.73
CA GLU A 40 -12.18 -18.89 9.77
C GLU A 40 -13.59 -18.77 9.18
N GLY A 41 -14.11 -19.83 8.54
CA GLY A 41 -15.47 -19.91 8.04
C GLY A 41 -15.56 -19.70 6.53
N ILE A 42 -16.61 -18.99 6.10
CA ILE A 42 -16.92 -18.81 4.68
C ILE A 42 -16.20 -17.58 4.13
N TRP A 43 -15.57 -17.77 2.99
CA TRP A 43 -14.82 -16.79 2.22
C TRP A 43 -15.61 -16.32 1.00
N PHE A 44 -15.52 -15.04 0.69
CA PHE A 44 -16.13 -14.42 -0.48
C PHE A 44 -15.20 -13.39 -1.11
N ALA A 45 -15.41 -13.10 -2.38
CA ALA A 45 -14.66 -12.09 -3.13
C ALA A 45 -15.38 -10.74 -3.06
N GLU A 46 -14.67 -9.71 -2.59
CA GLU A 46 -15.16 -8.33 -2.57
C GLU A 46 -14.24 -7.43 -3.41
N TRP A 47 -14.83 -6.65 -4.29
CA TRP A 47 -14.09 -5.69 -5.11
C TRP A 47 -13.38 -4.65 -4.24
N HIS A 48 -12.09 -4.44 -4.48
CA HIS A 48 -11.29 -3.48 -3.74
C HIS A 48 -10.61 -2.48 -4.68
N LYS A 49 -11.07 -1.23 -4.63
CA LYS A 49 -10.63 -0.14 -5.53
C LYS A 49 -9.12 0.09 -5.54
N ASP A 50 -8.45 -0.02 -4.39
CA ASP A 50 -7.01 0.30 -4.29
C ASP A 50 -6.15 -0.76 -4.99
N PHE A 51 -6.64 -2.02 -5.06
CA PHE A 51 -5.96 -3.11 -5.77
C PHE A 51 -6.47 -3.26 -7.21
N ASN A 52 -7.54 -2.55 -7.58
CA ASN A 52 -8.29 -2.77 -8.82
C ASN A 52 -8.59 -4.28 -9.07
N ASN A 53 -8.89 -4.99 -7.99
CA ASN A 53 -9.05 -6.45 -7.98
C ASN A 53 -9.93 -6.87 -6.79
N TYR A 54 -10.27 -8.16 -6.71
CA TYR A 54 -11.05 -8.73 -5.60
C TYR A 54 -10.14 -9.15 -4.45
N LEU A 55 -10.49 -8.77 -3.22
CA LEU A 55 -9.92 -9.35 -2.02
C LEU A 55 -10.80 -10.49 -1.52
N VAL A 56 -10.15 -11.54 -1.02
CA VAL A 56 -10.82 -12.67 -0.40
C VAL A 56 -10.99 -12.39 1.08
N GLN A 57 -12.24 -12.40 1.54
CA GLN A 57 -12.61 -11.94 2.87
C GLN A 57 -13.58 -12.89 3.54
N SER A 58 -13.52 -12.92 4.87
CA SER A 58 -14.50 -13.60 5.71
C SER A 58 -15.10 -12.61 6.69
N LEU A 59 -16.35 -12.87 7.07
CA LEU A 59 -17.12 -12.04 7.97
C LEU A 59 -17.64 -12.89 9.13
N SER A 60 -17.24 -12.54 10.35
CA SER A 60 -17.86 -13.06 11.56
C SER A 60 -18.62 -11.96 12.28
N THR A 61 -19.59 -12.34 13.09
CA THR A 61 -20.34 -11.41 13.94
C THR A 61 -20.20 -11.85 15.39
N SER A 62 -20.09 -10.88 16.28
CA SER A 62 -19.95 -11.11 17.72
C SER A 62 -20.79 -10.06 18.46
N LYS A 63 -21.37 -10.43 19.60
CA LYS A 63 -22.07 -9.46 20.46
C LYS A 63 -21.10 -8.89 21.48
N ILE A 64 -20.89 -7.57 21.45
CA ILE A 64 -20.09 -6.84 22.43
C ILE A 64 -20.99 -5.79 23.07
N ASN A 65 -21.19 -5.85 24.39
CA ASN A 65 -22.08 -4.95 25.14
C ASN A 65 -23.48 -4.82 24.54
N GLY A 66 -24.07 -5.94 24.11
CA GLY A 66 -25.40 -5.98 23.49
C GLY A 66 -25.46 -5.50 22.03
N LYS A 67 -24.38 -4.93 21.48
CA LYS A 67 -24.29 -4.52 20.08
C LYS A 67 -23.66 -5.62 19.23
N THR A 68 -24.25 -5.89 18.07
CA THR A 68 -23.64 -6.77 17.06
C THR A 68 -22.48 -6.03 16.41
N VAL A 69 -21.28 -6.55 16.59
CA VAL A 69 -20.05 -6.08 15.94
C VAL A 69 -19.68 -7.08 14.86
N SER A 70 -19.41 -6.58 13.67
CA SER A 70 -18.94 -7.40 12.56
C SER A 70 -17.42 -7.32 12.46
N ASN A 71 -16.77 -8.47 12.45
CA ASN A 71 -15.34 -8.62 12.32
C ASN A 71 -15.03 -9.15 10.93
N LYS A 72 -14.41 -8.30 10.10
CA LYS A 72 -13.97 -8.67 8.77
C LYS A 72 -12.49 -9.05 8.80
N LYS A 73 -12.16 -10.19 8.20
CA LYS A 73 -10.78 -10.65 8.03
C LYS A 73 -10.48 -10.84 6.55
N THR A 74 -9.23 -10.61 6.16
CA THR A 74 -8.75 -10.91 4.81
C THR A 74 -7.94 -12.20 4.84
N ILE A 75 -7.97 -12.99 3.76
CA ILE A 75 -7.30 -14.29 3.74
C ILE A 75 -5.78 -14.13 3.95
N GLN A 76 -5.18 -13.09 3.37
CA GLN A 76 -3.75 -12.81 3.53
C GLN A 76 -3.36 -12.47 4.98
N SER A 77 -4.24 -11.77 5.73
CA SER A 77 -3.99 -11.48 7.14
C SER A 77 -4.05 -12.74 8.01
N VAL A 78 -4.95 -13.67 7.67
CA VAL A 78 -5.06 -14.97 8.34
C VAL A 78 -3.82 -15.80 8.04
N ILE A 79 -3.39 -15.90 6.79
CA ILE A 79 -2.21 -16.67 6.40
C ILE A 79 -0.96 -16.16 7.11
N LEU A 80 -0.73 -14.84 7.11
CA LEU A 80 0.44 -14.24 7.76
C LEU A 80 0.34 -14.11 9.29
N ASP A 81 -0.82 -14.42 9.88
CA ASP A 81 -1.09 -14.28 11.32
C ASP A 81 -0.89 -12.86 11.85
N VAL A 82 -1.39 -11.87 11.11
CA VAL A 82 -1.24 -10.45 11.45
C VAL A 82 -2.58 -9.75 11.57
N ASN A 83 -2.56 -8.54 12.14
CA ASN A 83 -3.73 -7.71 12.24
C ASN A 83 -4.37 -7.49 10.84
N PRO A 84 -5.71 -7.54 10.69
CA PRO A 84 -6.36 -7.29 9.40
C PRO A 84 -6.07 -5.93 8.75
N LYS A 85 -5.58 -4.96 9.53
CA LYS A 85 -5.15 -3.63 9.05
C LYS A 85 -3.67 -3.57 8.64
N ALA A 86 -2.92 -4.67 8.80
CA ALA A 86 -1.54 -4.73 8.38
C ALA A 86 -1.43 -4.46 6.87
N PRO A 87 -0.46 -3.63 6.43
CA PRO A 87 -0.24 -3.37 5.01
C PRO A 87 0.39 -4.58 4.35
N ILE A 88 -0.42 -5.42 3.70
CA ILE A 88 0.07 -6.63 3.02
C ILE A 88 0.06 -6.38 1.51
N LYS A 89 1.17 -6.71 0.86
CA LYS A 89 1.39 -6.61 -0.58
C LYS A 89 1.39 -8.00 -1.21
N HIS A 90 0.74 -8.11 -2.36
CA HIS A 90 0.87 -9.26 -3.27
C HIS A 90 1.97 -8.98 -4.28
N LEU A 91 3.07 -9.73 -4.24
CA LEU A 91 4.28 -9.45 -5.03
C LEU A 91 4.01 -9.51 -6.55
N ASN A 92 3.17 -10.44 -6.99
CA ASN A 92 2.76 -10.59 -8.38
C ASN A 92 1.54 -9.72 -8.79
N GLY A 93 1.01 -8.89 -7.88
CA GLY A 93 -0.17 -8.06 -8.12
C GLY A 93 -1.51 -8.81 -8.21
N ASN A 94 -1.52 -10.15 -8.10
CA ASN A 94 -2.73 -10.96 -8.09
C ASN A 94 -3.21 -11.20 -6.66
N THR A 95 -4.28 -10.51 -6.26
CA THR A 95 -4.87 -10.62 -4.92
C THR A 95 -5.58 -11.95 -4.64
N LEU A 96 -5.78 -12.78 -5.67
CA LEU A 96 -6.30 -14.14 -5.53
C LEU A 96 -5.19 -15.17 -5.31
N ASP A 97 -3.92 -14.81 -5.51
CA ASP A 97 -2.78 -15.67 -5.19
C ASP A 97 -2.23 -15.34 -3.80
N ASN A 98 -2.73 -16.04 -2.79
CA ASN A 98 -2.42 -15.81 -1.39
C ASN A 98 -1.42 -16.82 -0.81
N ARG A 99 -0.61 -17.46 -1.67
CA ARG A 99 0.55 -18.26 -1.23
C ARG A 99 1.54 -17.35 -0.49
N ARG A 100 2.14 -17.84 0.58
CA ARG A 100 3.06 -17.10 1.46
C ARG A 100 4.20 -16.46 0.71
N GLU A 101 4.77 -17.16 -0.26
CA GLU A 101 5.85 -16.64 -1.12
C GLU A 101 5.44 -15.39 -1.92
N ASN A 102 4.13 -15.17 -2.11
CA ASN A 102 3.60 -14.02 -2.82
C ASN A 102 3.14 -12.89 -1.89
N LEU A 103 3.25 -13.06 -0.57
CA LEU A 103 2.75 -12.10 0.42
C LEU A 103 3.90 -11.45 1.20
N GLU A 104 3.87 -10.13 1.29
CA GLU A 104 4.86 -9.35 2.06
C GLU A 104 4.16 -8.32 2.94
N ILE A 105 4.63 -8.14 4.18
CA ILE A 105 4.19 -7.03 5.04
C ILE A 105 5.00 -5.79 4.68
N TYR A 106 4.35 -4.79 4.11
CA TYR A 106 4.98 -3.54 3.70
C TYR A 106 5.31 -2.65 4.90
N ASN A 107 6.60 -2.50 5.22
CA ASN A 107 7.05 -1.64 6.30
C ASN A 107 7.15 -0.17 5.86
N ARG A 108 6.23 0.66 6.35
CA ARG A 108 6.18 2.11 6.04
C ARG A 108 7.25 2.95 6.75
N ASN A 109 8.09 2.34 7.59
CA ASN A 109 9.17 3.06 8.27
C ASN A 109 10.49 3.05 7.47
N PHE A 110 10.59 2.16 6.47
CA PHE A 110 11.76 2.11 5.61
C PHE A 110 11.71 3.20 4.54
N LYS A 111 12.91 3.66 4.15
CA LYS A 111 13.08 4.58 3.02
C LYS A 111 12.44 4.03 1.74
N ASN A 112 12.04 4.93 0.86
CA ASN A 112 11.56 4.56 -0.46
C ASN A 112 12.68 3.93 -1.29
N ASP A 113 12.29 2.97 -2.15
CA ASP A 113 13.11 2.55 -3.27
C ASP A 113 13.28 3.72 -4.25
N CYS A 114 14.44 3.75 -4.91
CA CYS A 114 14.77 4.79 -5.88
C CYS A 114 15.35 4.19 -7.16
N THR A 115 15.14 4.89 -8.27
CA THR A 115 15.67 4.54 -9.59
C THR A 115 16.48 5.71 -10.11
N LYS A 116 17.73 5.48 -10.49
CA LYS A 116 18.53 6.49 -11.18
C LYS A 116 17.97 6.69 -12.59
N ILE A 117 17.54 7.91 -12.91
CA ILE A 117 16.93 8.25 -14.20
C ILE A 117 18.03 8.65 -15.20
N ASP A 118 18.94 9.51 -14.76
CA ASP A 118 20.08 9.98 -15.55
C ASP A 118 21.25 10.40 -14.62
N HIS A 119 22.15 11.26 -15.10
CA HIS A 119 23.33 11.72 -14.37
C HIS A 119 23.05 12.80 -13.32
N ASP A 120 21.89 13.48 -13.35
CA ASP A 120 21.53 14.56 -12.43
C ASP A 120 20.23 14.28 -11.65
N THR A 121 19.44 13.29 -12.08
CA THR A 121 18.09 13.02 -11.58
C THR A 121 17.96 11.63 -10.95
N MET A 122 17.38 11.59 -9.74
CA MET A 122 16.92 10.37 -9.07
C MET A 122 15.39 10.38 -8.98
N GLY A 123 14.77 9.24 -9.28
CA GLY A 123 13.33 9.02 -9.08
C GLY A 123 13.06 8.26 -7.79
N ILE A 124 12.25 8.82 -6.90
CA ILE A 124 11.76 8.20 -5.66
C ILE A 124 10.44 7.49 -5.98
N ILE A 125 10.37 6.19 -5.72
CA ILE A 125 9.14 5.40 -5.94
C ILE A 125 8.17 5.68 -4.79
N LEU A 126 7.10 6.42 -5.08
CA LEU A 126 6.03 6.72 -4.13
C LEU A 126 5.03 5.57 -4.13
N ARG A 127 4.78 5.00 -2.94
CA ARG A 127 3.91 3.83 -2.78
C ARG A 127 2.60 4.20 -2.09
N ASP A 128 1.55 3.43 -2.35
CA ASP A 128 0.32 3.51 -1.60
C ASP A 128 0.46 2.88 -0.20
N LYS A 129 -0.64 2.87 0.55
CA LYS A 129 -0.69 2.31 1.92
C LYS A 129 -0.37 0.80 1.97
N PHE A 130 -0.41 0.09 0.85
CA PHE A 130 -0.12 -1.35 0.73
C PHE A 130 1.24 -1.64 0.08
N GLY A 131 2.02 -0.62 -0.29
CA GLY A 131 3.32 -0.81 -0.91
C GLY A 131 3.28 -0.95 -2.44
N ASN A 132 2.13 -0.72 -3.06
CA ASN A 132 2.02 -0.69 -4.52
C ASN A 132 2.57 0.63 -5.05
N HIS A 133 3.27 0.60 -6.20
CA HIS A 133 3.75 1.81 -6.85
C HIS A 133 2.56 2.68 -7.26
N LYS A 134 2.59 3.96 -6.87
CA LYS A 134 1.57 4.96 -7.21
C LYS A 134 2.08 5.99 -8.20
N ASP A 135 3.22 6.61 -7.89
CA ASP A 135 3.84 7.69 -8.66
C ASP A 135 5.35 7.70 -8.43
N THR A 136 6.08 8.53 -9.18
CA THR A 136 7.51 8.76 -8.99
C THR A 136 7.77 10.25 -8.81
N ALA A 137 8.42 10.64 -7.70
CA ALA A 137 8.92 12.00 -7.51
C ALA A 137 10.37 12.11 -7.99
N LEU A 138 10.70 13.18 -8.71
CA LEU A 138 12.06 13.46 -9.17
C LEU A 138 12.77 14.35 -8.16
N ILE A 139 14.03 14.06 -7.86
CA ILE A 139 14.92 14.91 -7.06
C ILE A 139 16.28 15.02 -7.73
N SER A 140 17.04 16.07 -7.39
CA SER A 140 18.44 16.18 -7.80
C SER A 140 19.27 15.09 -7.09
N ILE A 141 20.27 14.52 -7.77
CA ILE A 141 21.14 13.49 -7.17
C ILE A 141 21.84 13.97 -5.89
N GLU A 142 22.19 15.25 -5.80
CA GLU A 142 22.81 15.84 -4.61
C GLU A 142 21.92 15.78 -3.35
N ASP A 143 20.60 15.66 -3.51
CA ASP A 143 19.64 15.64 -2.41
C ASP A 143 19.33 14.24 -1.88
N VAL A 144 19.80 13.18 -2.56
CA VAL A 144 19.45 11.79 -2.25
C VAL A 144 19.77 11.44 -0.79
N ASN A 145 20.94 11.82 -0.27
CA ASN A 145 21.34 11.51 1.11
C ASN A 145 20.48 12.23 2.16
N LYS A 146 19.93 13.40 1.83
CA LYS A 146 19.04 14.16 2.72
C LYS A 146 17.63 13.58 2.70
N VAL A 147 17.17 13.16 1.52
CA VAL A 147 15.78 12.80 1.25
C VAL A 147 15.51 11.31 1.47
N VAL A 148 16.38 10.42 1.00
CA VAL A 148 16.15 8.97 0.92
C VAL A 148 16.81 8.26 2.09
N ARG A 149 16.15 8.30 3.25
CA ARG A 149 16.64 7.70 4.50
C ARG A 149 15.50 7.12 5.32
N ASP A 150 15.83 6.20 6.23
CA ASP A 150 14.83 5.57 7.08
C ASP A 150 14.10 6.60 7.95
N GLY A 151 12.84 6.33 8.24
CA GLY A 151 11.91 7.29 8.84
C GLY A 151 11.28 8.25 7.83
N TYR A 152 11.84 8.42 6.62
CA TYR A 152 11.28 9.27 5.56
C TYR A 152 10.68 8.41 4.45
N ASN A 153 9.48 7.88 4.69
CA ASN A 153 8.67 7.21 3.67
C ASN A 153 7.77 8.23 2.95
N TRP A 154 8.22 8.66 1.78
CA TRP A 154 7.56 9.63 0.92
C TRP A 154 6.35 9.02 0.20
N VAL A 155 5.23 9.73 0.25
CA VAL A 155 3.98 9.38 -0.41
C VAL A 155 3.35 10.61 -1.03
N THR A 156 2.51 10.39 -2.05
CA THR A 156 1.62 11.44 -2.55
C THR A 156 0.52 11.73 -1.53
N TYR A 157 0.28 12.99 -1.23
CA TYR A 157 -0.83 13.46 -0.42
C TYR A 157 -1.66 14.47 -1.21
N LYS A 158 -2.99 14.30 -1.18
CA LYS A 158 -3.91 15.20 -1.88
C LYS A 158 -4.56 16.15 -0.88
N LYS A 159 -4.37 17.46 -1.09
CA LYS A 159 -5.00 18.54 -0.31
C LYS A 159 -5.93 19.33 -1.23
N GLY A 160 -7.23 19.01 -1.19
CA GLY A 160 -8.18 19.56 -2.16
C GLY A 160 -7.86 19.06 -3.57
N THR A 161 -7.51 19.96 -4.47
CA THR A 161 -7.08 19.65 -5.84
C THR A 161 -5.57 19.45 -5.97
N GLU A 162 -4.78 19.91 -5.01
CA GLU A 162 -3.32 19.87 -5.07
C GLU A 162 -2.77 18.52 -4.66
N ILE A 163 -1.74 18.08 -5.37
CA ILE A 163 -0.91 16.92 -5.02
C ILE A 163 0.39 17.47 -4.45
N ILE A 164 0.83 16.93 -3.31
CA ILE A 164 2.12 17.23 -2.70
C ILE A 164 2.81 15.93 -2.30
N VAL A 165 4.13 15.93 -2.22
CA VAL A 165 4.93 14.79 -1.77
C VAL A 165 5.33 14.98 -0.32
N VAL A 166 4.95 14.04 0.55
CA VAL A 166 5.12 14.19 2.00
C VAL A 166 5.62 12.92 2.66
N ALA A 167 6.35 13.06 3.76
CA ALA A 167 6.65 12.00 4.71
C ALA A 167 5.91 12.28 6.03
N ASN A 168 5.26 11.26 6.60
CA ASN A 168 4.64 11.37 7.93
C ASN A 168 5.60 10.77 8.95
N THR A 169 6.22 11.63 9.77
CA THR A 169 7.17 11.24 10.82
C THR A 169 6.51 11.35 12.19
N PRO A 170 7.12 10.79 13.26
CA PRO A 170 6.63 10.99 14.62
C PRO A 170 6.53 12.47 15.04
N ASP A 171 7.42 13.31 14.52
CA ASP A 171 7.47 14.76 14.83
C ASP A 171 6.50 15.58 13.97
N GLY A 172 5.83 14.94 13.01
CA GLY A 172 4.87 15.58 12.12
C GLY A 172 5.12 15.28 10.65
N ARG A 173 4.30 15.91 9.81
CA ARG A 173 4.37 15.78 8.36
C ARG A 173 5.41 16.74 7.80
N ILE A 174 6.29 16.21 6.96
CA ILE A 174 7.32 16.97 6.25
C ILE A 174 6.97 16.97 4.76
N ARG A 175 7.09 18.11 4.08
CA ARG A 175 6.97 18.19 2.61
C ARG A 175 8.34 18.07 1.95
N LEU A 176 8.39 17.40 0.80
CA LEU A 176 9.64 17.10 0.11
C LEU A 176 10.32 18.36 -0.42
N ASP A 177 9.55 19.24 -1.06
CA ASP A 177 9.98 20.52 -1.59
C ASP A 177 10.56 21.42 -0.49
N GLU A 178 9.87 21.55 0.65
CA GLU A 178 10.33 22.31 1.81
C GLU A 178 11.58 21.69 2.44
N LEU A 179 11.68 20.36 2.52
CA LEU A 179 12.91 19.71 2.98
C LEU A 179 14.09 20.06 2.07
N ILE A 180 13.91 20.12 0.76
CA ILE A 180 14.99 20.40 -0.21
C ILE A 180 15.40 21.87 -0.14
N MET A 181 14.43 22.79 -0.18
CA MET A 181 14.67 24.23 -0.30
C MET A 181 14.85 24.96 1.02
N ASN A 182 14.36 24.39 2.12
CA ASN A 182 14.42 24.98 3.47
C ASN A 182 13.99 26.47 3.49
N PRO A 183 12.76 26.80 3.04
CA PRO A 183 12.26 28.17 3.08
C PRO A 183 12.13 28.65 4.54
N ASP A 184 12.22 29.96 4.75
CA ASP A 184 11.82 30.57 6.02
C ASP A 184 10.29 30.79 6.09
N GLU A 185 9.81 31.28 7.22
CA GLU A 185 8.38 31.49 7.50
C GLU A 185 7.70 32.53 6.59
N THR A 186 8.48 33.32 5.85
CA THR A 186 7.98 34.34 4.92
C THR A 186 7.94 33.86 3.47
N MET A 187 8.38 32.64 3.21
CA MET A 187 8.50 32.06 1.88
C MET A 187 7.69 30.78 1.72
N LYS A 188 7.27 30.52 0.48
CA LYS A 188 6.72 29.25 0.01
C LYS A 188 7.61 28.69 -1.09
N VAL A 189 7.71 27.36 -1.18
CA VAL A 189 8.37 26.72 -2.33
C VAL A 189 7.40 26.69 -3.50
N HIS A 190 7.87 27.11 -4.67
CA HIS A 190 7.15 27.09 -5.94
C HIS A 190 7.85 26.15 -6.93
N HIS A 191 7.06 25.28 -7.58
CA HIS A 191 7.51 24.43 -8.68
C HIS A 191 7.40 25.21 -10.00
N ILE A 192 8.52 25.51 -10.63
CA ILE A 192 8.60 26.35 -11.85
C ILE A 192 7.75 25.77 -12.98
N ASN A 193 7.80 24.45 -13.18
CA ASN A 193 7.00 23.75 -14.19
C ASN A 193 5.58 23.37 -13.74
N LEU A 194 5.16 23.80 -12.55
CA LEU A 194 3.87 23.49 -11.92
C LEU A 194 3.61 21.98 -11.70
N ASN A 195 4.65 21.14 -11.78
CA ASN A 195 4.57 19.71 -11.50
C ASN A 195 5.08 19.41 -10.07
N PRO A 196 4.18 19.08 -9.12
CA PRO A 196 4.56 18.83 -7.73
C PRO A 196 5.37 17.55 -7.52
N LEU A 197 5.44 16.67 -8.53
CA LEU A 197 6.31 15.49 -8.50
C LEU A 197 7.75 15.82 -8.92
N ASP A 198 8.00 16.96 -9.56
CA ASP A 198 9.34 17.36 -9.99
C ASP A 198 10.01 18.25 -8.93
N ASN A 199 10.66 17.63 -7.96
CA ASN A 199 11.31 18.28 -6.82
C ASN A 199 12.82 18.44 -7.03
N ARG A 200 13.30 18.43 -8.28
CA ARG A 200 14.70 18.75 -8.59
C ARG A 200 14.96 20.21 -8.26
N ARG A 201 16.12 20.55 -7.67
CA ARG A 201 16.45 21.93 -7.27
C ARG A 201 16.27 22.94 -8.40
N LYS A 202 16.66 22.57 -9.63
CA LYS A 202 16.50 23.41 -10.83
C LYS A 202 15.05 23.76 -11.18
N ASN A 203 14.08 23.07 -10.58
CA ASN A 203 12.64 23.27 -10.77
C ASN A 203 11.97 23.90 -9.54
N LEU A 204 12.72 24.19 -8.47
CA LEU A 204 12.19 24.75 -7.23
C LEU A 204 12.74 26.15 -6.99
N GLU A 205 11.90 27.04 -6.51
CA GLU A 205 12.30 28.37 -6.06
C GLU A 205 11.50 28.77 -4.81
N ASN A 206 12.12 29.56 -3.93
CA ASN A 206 11.39 30.16 -2.81
C ASN A 206 10.79 31.50 -3.26
N GLN A 207 9.50 31.68 -3.04
CA GLN A 207 8.77 32.91 -3.32
C GLN A 207 8.18 33.48 -2.03
N PRO A 208 8.05 34.80 -1.89
CA PRO A 208 7.28 35.40 -0.78
C PRO A 208 5.84 34.84 -0.73
N ILE A 209 5.31 34.70 0.49
CA ILE A 209 3.93 34.25 0.73
C ILE A 209 2.91 35.30 0.27
#